data_AF-A0A948QGJ9-F1
#
_entry.id   AF-A0A948QGJ9-F1
#
_cell.length_a   1.000
_cell.length_b   1.000
_cell.length_c   1.000
_cell.angle_alpha   90.00
_cell.angle_beta   90.00
_cell.angle_gamma   90.00
#
_symmetry.space_group_name_H-M   'P 1'
#
loop_
_entity.id
_entity.type
_entity.pdbx_description
1 polymer ?
#
loop_
_entity_poly.entity_id
_entity_poly.type
_entity_poly.pdbx_seq_one_letter_code
_entity_poly.pdbx_strand_id
1 'polypeptide(L)' 'EMLGIIGDEKAVDALILVLKDRDRFVRQEAVTALGKIGGGRLVQPLTQALEEEKDEFVIDFIKKVLEKLRQ' A
#
# COMPACT_ATOMS: atom_id res chain seq x y z
N GLU A 1 6.56 4.67 24.11
CA GLU A 1 6.89 3.68 23.07
C GLU A 1 6.88 4.36 21.70
N MET A 2 8.01 4.95 21.28
CA MET A 2 8.06 5.84 20.09
C MET A 2 8.83 5.22 18.91
N LEU A 3 9.42 4.04 19.08
CA LEU A 3 10.27 3.38 18.07
C LEU A 3 9.47 2.60 17.02
N GLY A 4 8.30 2.06 17.35
CA GLY A 4 7.46 1.30 16.41
C GLY A 4 6.95 2.18 15.27
N ILE A 5 6.47 3.38 15.59
CA ILE A 5 5.91 4.34 14.62
C ILE A 5 6.96 4.81 13.60
N ILE A 6 8.21 5.01 14.04
CA ILE A 6 9.31 5.43 13.15
C ILE A 6 9.69 4.30 12.19
N GLY A 7 9.60 3.04 12.63
CA GLY A 7 9.79 1.87 11.78
C GLY A 7 8.71 1.74 10.71
N ASP A 8 7.45 1.96 11.11
CA ASP A 8 6.30 1.88 10.20
C ASP A 8 6.31 3.01 9.16
N GLU A 9 6.76 4.22 9.51
CA GLU A 9 6.95 5.33 8.55
C GLU A 9 7.91 4.99 7.42
N LYS A 10 9.10 4.53 7.77
CA LYS A 10 10.10 4.17 6.75
C LYS A 10 9.66 2.97 5.91
N ALA A 11 8.96 2.02 6.52
CA ALA A 11 8.41 0.87 5.81
C ALA A 11 7.33 1.32 4.80
N VAL A 12 6.44 2.23 5.19
CA VAL A 12 5.40 2.77 4.31
C VAL A 12 6.01 3.50 3.12
N ASP A 13 6.97 4.39 3.33
CA ASP A 13 7.62 5.13 2.24
C ASP A 13 8.31 4.18 1.25
N ALA A 14 9.02 3.18 1.77
CA ALA A 14 9.66 2.16 0.95
C ALA A 14 8.63 1.37 0.13
N LEU A 15 7.53 0.94 0.74
CA LEU A 15 6.49 0.17 0.06
C LEU A 15 5.74 0.99 -1.00
N ILE A 16 5.53 2.30 -0.76
CA ILE A 16 4.96 3.21 -1.77
C ILE A 16 5.87 3.31 -3.00
N LEU A 17 7.20 3.31 -2.83
CA LEU A 17 8.13 3.27 -3.96
C LEU A 17 8.02 1.95 -4.74
N VAL A 18 7.82 0.83 -4.04
CA VAL A 18 7.66 -0.50 -4.65
C VAL A 18 6.37 -0.62 -5.46
N LEU A 19 5.34 0.19 -5.19
CA LEU A 19 4.14 0.28 -6.05
C LEU A 19 4.44 0.78 -7.47
N LYS A 20 5.64 1.31 -7.74
CA LYS A 20 6.07 1.73 -9.08
C LYS A 20 6.94 0.69 -9.77
N ASP A 21 7.12 -0.49 -9.18
CA ASP A 21 7.91 -1.55 -9.78
C ASP A 21 7.27 -2.06 -11.07
N ARG A 22 8.11 -2.50 -12.02
CA ARG A 22 7.66 -3.07 -13.29
C ARG A 22 6.96 -4.42 -13.10
N ASP A 23 7.36 -5.17 -12.09
CA ASP A 23 6.83 -6.50 -11.81
C ASP A 23 5.53 -6.40 -11.00
N ARG A 24 4.46 -6.95 -11.57
CA ARG A 24 3.13 -6.95 -10.96
C ARG A 24 3.09 -7.69 -9.62
N PHE A 25 3.87 -8.76 -9.45
CA PHE A 25 3.92 -9.53 -8.21
C PHE A 25 4.57 -8.70 -7.10
N VAL A 26 5.62 -7.95 -7.44
CA VAL A 26 6.30 -7.02 -6.52
C VAL A 26 5.34 -5.91 -6.08
N ARG A 27 4.57 -5.32 -7.01
CA ARG A 27 3.55 -4.33 -6.66
C ARG A 27 2.45 -4.91 -5.76
N GLN A 28 1.96 -6.12 -6.05
CA GLN A 28 0.94 -6.80 -5.23
C GLN A 28 1.42 -7.06 -3.79
N GLU A 29 2.66 -7.51 -3.62
CA GLU A 29 3.26 -7.71 -2.30
C GLU A 29 3.36 -6.38 -1.52
N ALA A 30 3.69 -5.29 -2.21
CA ALA A 30 3.74 -3.97 -1.58
C ALA A 30 2.36 -3.51 -1.08
N VAL A 31 1.31 -3.65 -1.89
CA VAL A 31 -0.08 -3.36 -1.49
C VAL A 31 -0.48 -4.19 -0.27
N THR A 32 -0.14 -5.48 -0.27
CA THR A 32 -0.44 -6.39 0.83
C THR A 32 0.29 -6.01 2.11
N ALA A 33 1.57 -5.65 2.01
CA ALA A 33 2.36 -5.20 3.15
C ALA A 33 1.83 -3.89 3.73
N LEU A 34 1.46 -2.93 2.88
CA LEU A 34 0.80 -1.68 3.30
C LEU A 34 -0.50 -1.98 4.05
N GLY A 35 -1.33 -2.89 3.55
CA GLY A 35 -2.55 -3.32 4.23
C GLY A 35 -2.31 -3.99 5.59
N LYS A 36 -1.17 -4.67 5.77
CA LYS A 36 -0.77 -5.30 7.06
C LYS A 36 -0.24 -4.29 8.06
N ILE A 37 0.51 -3.28 7.61
CA ILE A 37 0.97 -2.17 8.48
C ILE A 37 -0.26 -1.46 9.05
N GLY A 38 -1.25 -1.22 8.19
CA GLY A 38 -2.49 -0.58 8.61
C GLY A 38 -2.28 0.90 8.95
N GLY A 39 -3.39 1.58 9.22
CA GLY A 39 -3.39 2.99 9.60
C GLY A 39 -4.06 3.88 8.56
N GLY A 40 -4.93 4.77 9.03
CA GLY A 40 -5.77 5.61 8.17
C GLY A 40 -4.99 6.51 7.21
N ARG A 41 -3.71 6.79 7.49
CA ARG A 41 -2.84 7.58 6.61
C ARG A 41 -2.49 6.87 5.29
N LEU A 42 -2.68 5.55 5.20
CA LEU A 42 -2.41 4.77 3.99
C LEU A 42 -3.53 4.90 2.95
N VAL A 43 -4.69 5.42 3.33
CA VAL A 43 -5.83 5.61 2.43
C VAL A 43 -5.47 6.54 1.28
N GLN A 44 -4.77 7.65 1.54
CA GLN A 44 -4.38 8.61 0.50
C GLN A 44 -3.39 8.01 -0.52
N PRO A 45 -2.22 7.47 -0.11
CA PRO A 45 -1.26 6.85 -1.04
C PRO A 45 -1.86 5.70 -1.85
N LEU A 46 -2.67 4.84 -1.24
CA LEU A 46 -3.31 3.72 -1.93
C LEU A 46 -4.40 4.19 -2.90
N THR A 47 -5.13 5.26 -2.59
CA THR A 47 -6.09 5.87 -3.53
C THR A 47 -5.37 6.43 -4.75
N GLN A 48 -4.26 7.14 -4.56
CA GLN A 48 -3.46 7.64 -5.68
C GLN A 48 -2.90 6.49 -6.53
N ALA A 49 -2.37 5.44 -5.88
CA ALA A 49 -1.88 4.26 -6.58
C ALA A 49 -2.99 3.57 -7.39
N LEU A 50 -4.22 3.57 -6.90
CA LEU A 50 -5.38 3.04 -7.63
C LEU A 50 -5.68 3.81 -8.91
N GLU A 51 -5.49 5.13 -8.91
CA GLU A 51 -5.71 6.00 -10.07
C GLU A 51 -4.59 5.88 -11.12
N GLU A 52 -3.35 5.62 -10.69
CA GLU A 52 -2.18 5.48 -11.57
C GLU A 52 -1.99 4.05 -12.11
N GLU A 53 -2.47 3.03 -11.39
CA GLU A 53 -2.32 1.62 -11.76
C GLU A 53 -3.18 1.25 -12.96
N LYS A 54 -2.64 0.38 -13.83
CA LYS A 54 -3.31 -0.11 -15.04
C LYS A 54 -3.54 -1.63 -15.02
N ASP A 55 -2.85 -2.34 -14.13
CA ASP A 55 -3.03 -3.78 -13.93
C ASP A 55 -4.29 -4.04 -13.10
N GLU A 56 -5.31 -4.62 -13.74
CA GLU A 56 -6.60 -4.91 -13.10
C GLU A 56 -6.49 -5.78 -11.85
N PHE A 57 -5.51 -6.70 -11.78
CA PHE A 57 -5.32 -7.53 -10.60
C PHE A 57 -4.76 -6.72 -9.43
N VAL A 58 -3.83 -5.80 -9.70
CA VAL A 58 -3.26 -4.94 -8.66
C VAL A 58 -4.33 -3.94 -8.19
N ILE A 59 -5.15 -3.39 -9.10
CA ILE A 59 -6.31 -2.55 -8.79
C ILE A 59 -7.28 -3.24 -7.83
N ASP A 60 -7.65 -4.50 -8.10
CA ASP A 60 -8.54 -5.27 -7.24
C ASP A 60 -7.94 -5.45 -5.83
N PHE A 61 -6.64 -5.74 -5.76
CA PHE A 61 -5.91 -5.83 -4.50
C PHE A 61 -5.90 -4.51 -3.73
N ILE A 62 -5.64 -3.37 -4.40
CA ILE A 62 -5.63 -2.05 -3.78
C ILE A 62 -7.01 -1.74 -3.21
N LYS A 63 -8.09 -1.99 -3.96
CA LYS A 63 -9.47 -1.80 -3.48
C LYS A 63 -9.75 -2.62 -2.23
N LYS A 64 -9.42 -3.90 -2.25
CA LYS A 64 -9.62 -4.81 -1.11
C LYS A 64 -8.87 -4.34 0.15
N VAL A 65 -7.66 -3.82 -0.02
CA VAL A 65 -6.90 -3.24 1.11
C VAL A 65 -7.54 -1.94 1.59
N LEU A 66 -7.95 -1.05 0.69
CA LEU A 66 -8.64 0.19 1.04
C LEU A 66 -9.95 -0.08 1.81
N GLU A 67 -10.72 -1.09 1.43
CA GLU A 67 -11.92 -1.50 2.16
C GLU A 67 -11.60 -1.98 3.57
N LYS A 68 -10.54 -2.80 3.73
CA LYS A 68 -10.07 -3.24 5.05
C LYS A 68 -9.59 -2.10 5.94
N LEU A 69 -8.97 -1.07 5.36
CA LEU A 69 -8.49 0.10 6.10
C LEU A 69 -9.61 1.05 6.54
N ARG A 70 -10.80 0.93 5.93
CA ARG A 70 -12.00 1.73 6.26
C ARG A 70 -12.91 1.08 7.29
N GLN A 71 -12.72 -0.22 7.56
CA GLN A 71 -13.39 -0.96 8.64
C GLN A 71 -12.61 -0.83 9.95
#